data_AF-A0A383CFN8-F1
#
_entry.id   AF-A0A383CFN8-F1
#
_cell.length_a   1.000
_cell.length_b   1.000
_cell.length_c   1.000
_cell.angle_alpha   90.00
_cell.angle_beta   90.00
_cell.angle_gamma   90.00
#
_symmetry.space_group_name_H-M   'P 1'
#
loop_
_entity.id
_entity.type
_entity.pdbx_description
1 polymer ?
#
loop_
_entity_poly.entity_id
_entity_poly.type
_entity_poly.pdbx_seq_one_letter_code
_entity_poly.pdbx_strand_id
1 'polypeptide(L)'
;MKKILNDPFNYVDEMLDGLCSAHPDLYRQTGEAGRVITRVSKITNGKVGIVTGGGSGHLPVFTGYVGKGLLDACAIGDVFASPSVEQMVDAMREANGGAGVLRLYGNYGGDVMN
;
A
#
# COMPACT_ATOMS: atom_id res chain seq x y z
N MET A 1 2.75 -27.41 -11.94
CA MET A 1 2.88 -26.06 -11.32
C MET A 1 1.86 -25.15 -12.02
N LYS A 2 0.98 -24.44 -11.28
CA LYS A 2 -0.08 -23.57 -11.87
C LYS A 2 0.17 -22.06 -11.66
N LYS A 3 1.19 -21.70 -10.89
CA LYS A 3 1.54 -20.33 -10.51
C LYS A 3 2.96 -20.04 -10.94
N ILE A 4 3.22 -18.81 -11.39
CA ILE A 4 4.57 -18.29 -11.66
C ILE A 4 4.97 -17.52 -10.40
N LEU A 5 5.80 -18.15 -9.55
CA LEU A 5 6.36 -17.57 -8.34
C LEU A 5 7.63 -18.33 -7.95
N ASN A 6 8.51 -17.69 -7.17
CA ASN A 6 9.70 -18.30 -6.60
C ASN A 6 9.36 -19.00 -5.27
N ASP A 7 9.71 -18.38 -4.14
CA ASP A 7 9.27 -18.81 -2.81
C ASP A 7 7.90 -18.19 -2.49
N PRO A 8 6.87 -18.98 -2.14
CA PRO A 8 5.57 -18.45 -1.72
C PRO A 8 5.63 -17.42 -0.58
N PHE A 9 6.61 -17.52 0.33
CA PHE A 9 6.77 -16.56 1.43
C PHE A 9 7.28 -15.20 0.97
N ASN A 10 8.03 -15.16 -0.15
CA ASN A 10 8.56 -13.94 -0.73
C ASN A 10 7.61 -13.32 -1.76
N TYR A 11 6.50 -13.99 -2.09
CA TYR A 11 5.62 -13.60 -3.20
C TYR A 11 5.19 -12.12 -3.15
N VAL A 12 4.78 -11.63 -1.96
CA VAL A 12 4.29 -10.25 -1.83
C VAL A 12 5.43 -9.27 -2.04
N ASP A 13 6.59 -9.54 -1.44
CA ASP A 13 7.75 -8.66 -1.51
C ASP A 13 8.30 -8.58 -2.93
N GLU A 14 8.51 -9.73 -3.58
CA GLU A 14 8.96 -9.81 -4.99
C GLU A 14 7.97 -9.12 -5.94
N MET A 15 6.67 -9.21 -5.67
CA MET A 15 5.64 -8.54 -6.47
C MET A 15 5.68 -7.02 -6.31
N LEU A 16 5.87 -6.50 -5.09
CA LEU A 16 5.98 -5.06 -4.84
C LEU A 16 7.29 -4.50 -5.38
N ASP A 17 8.39 -5.23 -5.24
CA ASP A 17 9.69 -4.88 -5.83
C ASP A 17 9.59 -4.81 -7.36
N GLY A 18 8.92 -5.79 -7.97
CA GLY A 18 8.63 -5.82 -9.40
C GLY A 18 7.78 -4.64 -9.86
N LEU A 19 6.74 -4.28 -9.09
CA LEU A 19 5.89 -3.12 -9.37
C LEU A 19 6.70 -1.81 -9.38
N CYS A 20 7.51 -1.58 -8.34
CA CYS A 20 8.35 -0.38 -8.24
C CYS A 20 9.45 -0.36 -9.29
N SER A 21 10.02 -1.51 -9.64
CA SER A 21 11.03 -1.61 -10.70
C SER A 21 10.45 -1.37 -12.10
N ALA A 22 9.20 -1.80 -12.34
CA ALA A 22 8.52 -1.60 -13.62
C ALA A 22 8.04 -0.15 -13.81
N HIS A 23 7.75 0.56 -12.72
CA HIS A 23 7.21 1.92 -12.74
C HIS A 23 7.92 2.84 -11.73
N PRO A 24 9.26 3.01 -11.85
CA PRO A 24 10.06 3.77 -10.87
C PRO A 24 9.70 5.25 -10.81
N ASP A 25 9.05 5.77 -11.86
CA ASP A 25 8.61 7.16 -11.95
C ASP A 25 7.25 7.40 -11.26
N LEU A 26 6.52 6.33 -10.96
CA LEU A 26 5.18 6.38 -10.40
C LEU A 26 5.14 5.92 -8.94
N TYR A 27 5.78 4.79 -8.65
CA TYR A 27 5.68 4.12 -7.35
C TYR A 27 6.97 4.14 -6.56
N ARG A 28 6.83 4.21 -5.24
CA ARG A 28 7.91 4.08 -4.28
C ARG A 28 7.46 3.25 -3.09
N GLN A 29 8.26 2.25 -2.73
CA GLN A 29 8.14 1.49 -1.48
C GLN A 29 8.68 2.28 -0.29
N THR A 30 7.96 2.23 0.83
CA THR A 30 8.32 2.89 2.09
C THR A 30 7.92 2.01 3.29
N GLY A 31 8.18 2.51 4.51
CA GLY A 31 7.95 1.78 5.76
C GLY A 31 9.05 0.77 6.06
N GLU A 32 9.16 0.35 7.31
CA GLU A 32 10.25 -0.55 7.75
C GLU A 32 10.20 -1.91 7.03
N ALA A 33 8.99 -2.43 6.81
CA ALA A 33 8.78 -3.68 6.09
C ALA A 33 8.82 -3.54 4.55
N GLY A 34 8.97 -2.32 4.00
CA GLY A 34 8.95 -2.09 2.54
C GLY A 34 7.60 -2.37 1.86
N ARG A 35 6.50 -2.50 2.64
CA ARG A 35 5.16 -2.86 2.14
C ARG A 35 4.16 -1.71 2.06
N VAL A 36 4.64 -0.47 2.12
CA VAL A 36 3.82 0.70 1.86
C VAL A 36 4.15 1.22 0.46
N ILE A 37 3.14 1.35 -0.40
CA ILE A 37 3.29 1.90 -1.74
C ILE A 37 2.78 3.35 -1.75
N THR A 38 3.61 4.25 -2.23
CA THR A 38 3.35 5.68 -2.35
C THR A 38 3.59 6.16 -3.78
N ARG A 39 3.11 7.35 -4.10
CA ARG A 39 3.59 8.08 -5.28
C ARG A 39 5.03 8.52 -5.04
N VAL A 40 5.85 8.55 -6.09
CA VAL A 40 7.21 9.15 -6.02
C VAL A 40 7.13 10.62 -5.59
N SER A 41 6.15 11.35 -6.12
CA SER A 41 5.85 12.71 -5.68
C SER A 41 5.23 12.69 -4.28
N LYS A 42 5.80 13.46 -3.34
CA LYS A 42 5.23 13.61 -2.00
C LYS A 42 3.81 14.19 -2.04
N ILE A 43 3.05 13.92 -0.97
CA ILE A 43 1.74 14.52 -0.73
C ILE A 43 1.83 16.06 -0.79
N THR A 44 0.80 16.69 -1.34
CA THR A 44 0.69 18.15 -1.40
C THR A 44 0.32 18.70 -0.03
N ASN A 45 1.04 19.71 0.45
CA ASN A 45 0.72 20.39 1.70
C ASN A 45 -0.69 20.99 1.65
N GLY A 46 -1.45 20.85 2.74
CA GLY A 46 -2.84 21.31 2.85
C GLY A 46 -3.87 20.42 2.18
N LYS A 47 -3.49 19.30 1.56
CA LYS A 47 -4.41 18.30 1.02
C LYS A 47 -4.75 17.25 2.08
N VAL A 48 -6.01 16.82 2.15
CA VAL A 48 -6.41 15.62 2.90
C VAL A 48 -5.80 14.38 2.24
N GLY A 49 -5.02 13.63 3.01
CA GLY A 49 -4.45 12.36 2.57
C GLY A 49 -5.53 11.30 2.39
N ILE A 50 -5.45 10.49 1.35
CA ILE A 50 -6.33 9.33 1.16
C ILE A 50 -5.46 8.08 1.21
N VAL A 51 -5.74 7.21 2.18
CA VAL A 51 -5.02 5.96 2.40
C VAL A 51 -5.98 4.78 2.45
N THR A 52 -5.50 3.61 2.07
CA THR A 52 -6.17 2.33 2.29
C THR A 52 -5.13 1.25 2.54
N GLY A 53 -5.56 0.05 2.84
CA GLY A 53 -4.70 -1.13 2.83
C GLY A 53 -5.54 -2.39 2.86
N GLY A 54 -4.86 -3.53 2.76
CA GLY A 54 -5.46 -4.84 2.89
C GLY A 54 -4.51 -5.93 2.39
N GLY A 55 -5.00 -7.17 2.42
CA GLY A 55 -4.20 -8.31 1.98
C GLY A 55 -3.89 -8.29 0.49
N SER A 56 -2.71 -8.80 0.15
CA SER A 56 -2.32 -9.07 -1.23
C SER A 56 -3.20 -10.15 -1.87
N GLY A 57 -3.18 -10.26 -3.19
CA GLY A 57 -4.00 -11.22 -3.95
C GLY A 57 -5.24 -10.62 -4.63
N HIS A 58 -5.48 -9.32 -4.45
CA HIS A 58 -6.59 -8.59 -5.09
C HIS A 58 -6.13 -7.60 -6.17
N LEU A 59 -4.91 -7.76 -6.69
CA LEU A 59 -4.31 -6.92 -7.74
C LEU A 59 -5.33 -6.65 -8.88
N PRO A 60 -5.52 -5.38 -9.30
CA PRO A 60 -4.70 -4.20 -8.98
C PRO A 60 -5.03 -3.53 -7.64
N VAL A 61 -5.98 -4.05 -6.87
CA VAL A 61 -6.30 -3.52 -5.53
C VAL A 61 -5.16 -3.92 -4.56
N PHE A 62 -4.52 -3.01 -3.85
CA PHE A 62 -4.76 -1.55 -3.76
C PHE A 62 -3.75 -0.68 -4.53
N THR A 63 -2.62 -1.24 -4.92
CA THR A 63 -1.46 -0.50 -5.46
C THR A 63 -1.78 0.26 -6.75
N GLY A 64 -2.64 -0.29 -7.60
CA GLY A 64 -3.08 0.35 -8.85
C GLY A 64 -3.93 1.61 -8.65
N TYR A 65 -4.40 1.89 -7.42
CA TYR A 65 -5.12 3.11 -7.09
C TYR A 65 -4.24 4.19 -6.46
N VAL A 66 -2.94 3.92 -6.23
CA VAL A 66 -1.99 4.95 -5.79
C VAL A 66 -1.69 5.87 -6.98
N GLY A 67 -2.15 7.12 -6.91
CA GLY A 67 -2.18 8.00 -8.06
C GLY A 67 -2.89 9.33 -7.81
N LYS A 68 -2.60 10.33 -8.65
CA LYS A 68 -3.24 11.65 -8.54
C LYS A 68 -4.76 11.52 -8.70
N GLY A 69 -5.51 12.05 -7.73
CA GLY A 69 -6.97 11.99 -7.71
C GLY A 69 -7.56 10.74 -7.05
N LEU A 70 -6.72 9.77 -6.68
CA LEU A 70 -7.10 8.56 -5.94
C LEU A 70 -6.30 8.51 -4.62
N LEU A 71 -5.60 7.40 -4.35
CA LEU A 71 -4.85 7.20 -3.11
C LEU A 71 -3.50 7.91 -3.13
N ASP A 72 -3.07 8.39 -1.97
CA ASP A 72 -1.72 8.92 -1.75
C ASP A 72 -0.74 7.84 -1.31
N ALA A 73 -1.22 6.87 -0.52
CA ALA A 73 -0.47 5.71 -0.06
C ALA A 73 -1.38 4.50 0.13
N CYS A 74 -0.83 3.30 0.10
CA CYS A 74 -1.49 2.10 0.62
C CYS A 74 -0.52 1.13 1.30
N ALA A 75 -1.00 0.42 2.32
CA ALA A 75 -0.26 -0.66 2.99
C ALA A 75 -0.73 -2.03 2.48
N ILE A 76 0.22 -2.93 2.22
CA ILE A 76 -0.05 -4.25 1.66
C ILE A 76 0.34 -5.32 2.67
N GLY A 77 -0.63 -6.12 3.11
CA GLY A 77 -0.41 -7.28 3.97
C GLY A 77 -0.04 -8.53 3.17
N ASP A 78 0.08 -9.65 3.87
CA ASP A 78 0.24 -10.97 3.23
C ASP A 78 -0.96 -11.33 2.35
N VAL A 79 -0.84 -12.43 1.59
CA VAL A 79 -1.93 -12.90 0.73
C VAL A 79 -3.18 -13.16 1.56
N PHE A 80 -4.24 -12.39 1.29
CA PHE A 80 -5.53 -12.42 1.99
C PHE A 80 -5.47 -12.13 3.49
N ALA A 81 -4.45 -11.41 3.97
CA ALA A 81 -4.34 -10.97 5.35
C ALA A 81 -4.11 -9.46 5.45
N SER A 82 -4.85 -8.80 6.35
CA SER A 82 -4.74 -7.35 6.59
C SER A 82 -3.28 -6.95 6.93
N PRO A 83 -2.80 -5.79 6.46
CA PRO A 83 -1.51 -5.23 6.90
C PRO A 83 -1.53 -4.98 8.41
N SER A 84 -0.36 -4.97 9.04
CA SER A 84 -0.25 -4.66 10.47
C SER A 84 -0.62 -3.20 10.77
N VAL A 85 -0.90 -2.92 12.06
CA VAL A 85 -1.15 -1.54 12.54
C VAL A 85 0.03 -0.63 12.17
N GLU A 86 1.26 -1.11 12.32
CA GLU A 86 2.48 -0.34 12.03
C GLU A 86 2.57 0.02 10.54
N GLN A 87 2.28 -0.94 9.66
CA GLN A 87 2.26 -0.70 8.21
C GLN A 87 1.17 0.31 7.83
N MET A 88 -0.01 0.22 8.46
CA MET A 88 -1.08 1.20 8.26
C MET A 88 -0.71 2.59 8.78
N VAL A 89 -0.03 2.66 9.92
CA VAL A 89 0.48 3.92 10.48
C VAL A 89 1.53 4.55 9.56
N ASP A 90 2.44 3.77 9.00
CA ASP A 90 3.42 4.26 8.04
C ASP A 90 2.76 4.79 6.77
N ALA A 91 1.74 4.11 6.24
CA ALA A 91 0.96 4.61 5.11
C ALA A 91 0.23 5.91 5.44
N MET A 92 -0.32 6.05 6.65
CA MET A 92 -0.94 7.31 7.12
C MET A 92 0.08 8.45 7.23
N ARG A 93 1.31 8.16 7.67
CA ARG A 93 2.39 9.16 7.75
C ARG A 93 2.78 9.67 6.36
N GLU A 94 2.94 8.77 5.40
CA GLU A 94 3.25 9.14 4.00
C GLU A 94 2.11 9.93 3.33
N ALA A 95 0.86 9.65 3.69
CA ALA A 95 -0.31 10.37 3.19
C ALA A 95 -0.58 11.70 3.91
N ASN A 96 0.15 12.04 4.99
CA ASN A 96 -0.16 13.21 5.79
C ASN A 96 0.36 14.51 5.15
N GLY A 97 -0.55 15.26 4.50
CA GLY A 97 -0.29 16.59 3.95
C GLY A 97 -0.52 17.75 4.93
N GLY A 98 -0.82 17.48 6.21
CA GLY A 98 -1.10 18.50 7.22
C GLY A 98 -2.57 18.94 7.33
N ALA A 99 -3.47 18.34 6.55
CA ALA A 99 -4.93 18.58 6.63
C ALA A 99 -5.73 17.35 7.12
N GLY A 100 -5.05 16.38 7.73
CA GLY A 100 -5.63 15.11 8.15
C GLY A 100 -5.55 14.02 7.07
N VAL A 101 -5.97 12.80 7.45
CA VAL A 101 -5.92 11.61 6.60
C VAL A 101 -7.27 10.88 6.68
N LEU A 102 -7.86 10.60 5.52
CA LEU A 102 -9.01 9.73 5.35
C LEU A 102 -8.52 8.30 5.08
N ARG A 103 -8.83 7.38 6.00
CA ARG A 103 -8.57 5.96 5.84
C ARG A 103 -9.81 5.24 5.30
N LEU A 104 -9.66 4.64 4.13
CA LEU A 104 -10.63 3.70 3.56
C LEU A 104 -10.17 2.28 3.91
N TYR A 105 -11.10 1.39 4.25
CA TYR A 105 -10.77 0.00 4.58
C TYR A 105 -11.98 -0.91 4.32
N GLY A 106 -11.70 -2.20 4.11
CA GLY A 106 -12.74 -3.21 3.96
C GLY A 106 -13.39 -3.55 5.30
N ASN A 107 -14.67 -3.91 5.29
CA ASN A 107 -15.37 -4.34 6.50
C ASN A 107 -15.07 -5.82 6.82
N TYR A 108 -13.83 -6.08 7.22
CA TYR A 108 -13.32 -7.39 7.61
C TYR A 108 -12.61 -7.28 8.96
N GLY A 109 -12.65 -8.34 9.78
CA GLY A 109 -12.17 -8.29 11.16
C GLY A 109 -10.73 -7.76 11.31
N GLY A 110 -9.80 -8.25 10.48
CA GLY A 110 -8.41 -7.78 10.50
C GLY A 110 -8.23 -6.37 9.96
N ASP A 111 -8.97 -5.99 8.91
CA ASP A 111 -8.93 -4.64 8.32
C ASP A 111 -9.58 -3.58 9.22
N VAL A 112 -10.56 -3.96 10.04
CA VAL A 112 -11.21 -3.08 11.02
C VAL A 112 -10.34 -2.92 12.28
N MET A 113 -9.67 -4.00 12.69
CA MET A 113 -8.85 -4.04 13.91
C MET A 113 -7.50 -3.33 13.75
N ASN A 114 -6.79 -3.60 12.65
CA ASN A 114 -5.52 -2.97 12.32
C ASN A 114 -5.72 -1.53 11.86
#